data_AF-A0A800IPC6-F1
#
_entry.id   AF-A0A800IPC6-F1
#
_cell.length_a   1.000
_cell.length_b   1.000
_cell.length_c   1.000
_cell.angle_alpha   90.00
_cell.angle_beta   90.00
_cell.angle_gamma   90.00
#
_symmetry.space_group_name_H-M   'P 1'
#
loop_
_entity.id
_entity.type
_entity.pdbx_description
1 polymer ?
#
loop_
_entity_poly.entity_id
_entity_poly.type
_entity_poly.pdbx_seq_one_letter_code
_entity_poly.pdbx_strand_id
1 'polypeptide(L)'
;MSNSDVLTAGLMLFGMEEPNEFVRIGHLERINHGTLILGSITELSPDGPQRLNTRLQHGFFSRLGGVARIPCDVRIVTLNHGGLQAHIRQNRFRRDLYDRLSTTIITAKPLRARSGDIPLLADYFIQQQAERDQKPAPELTSEGLDFMQTYPWPSNVRQMHGLMDQVLLSLGGDRITADAIKAHLQEAA
;
A
#
# COMPACT_ATOMS: atom_id res chain seq x y z
N MET A 1 12.51 7.94 10.80
CA MET A 1 12.12 8.89 9.74
C MET A 1 12.48 10.28 10.21
N SER A 2 13.13 11.07 9.36
CA SER A 2 13.56 12.43 9.67
C SER A 2 12.34 13.35 9.79
N ASN A 3 12.43 14.42 10.61
CA ASN A 3 11.38 15.45 10.71
C ASN A 3 11.09 16.11 9.33
N SER A 4 12.01 16.00 8.36
CA SER A 4 11.81 16.47 6.98
C SER A 4 10.80 15.64 6.18
N ASP A 5 10.71 14.33 6.42
CA ASP A 5 9.89 13.43 5.60
C ASP A 5 8.40 13.64 5.89
N VAL A 6 8.07 13.89 7.15
CA VAL A 6 6.71 14.14 7.65
C VAL A 6 6.16 15.49 7.15
N LEU A 7 7.01 16.52 7.09
CA LEU A 7 6.65 17.82 6.49
C LEU A 7 6.38 17.68 4.98
N THR A 8 7.12 16.80 4.31
CA THR A 8 6.99 16.58 2.87
C THR A 8 5.62 15.98 2.49
N ALA A 9 5.11 15.02 3.27
CA ALA A 9 3.82 14.38 2.98
C ALA A 9 2.62 15.34 3.08
N GLY A 10 2.58 16.17 4.13
CA GLY A 10 1.54 17.19 4.29
C GLY A 10 1.57 18.23 3.17
N LEU A 11 2.77 18.68 2.79
CA LEU A 11 2.99 19.61 1.68
C LEU A 11 2.53 19.03 0.35
N MET A 12 2.85 17.76 0.06
CA MET A 12 2.39 17.11 -1.16
C MET A 12 0.86 16.98 -1.19
N LEU A 13 0.22 16.66 -0.06
CA LEU A 13 -1.22 16.42 -0.02
C LEU A 13 -2.05 17.70 -0.10
N PHE A 14 -1.76 18.67 0.77
CA PHE A 14 -2.54 19.90 0.94
C PHE A 14 -1.97 21.10 0.18
N GLY A 15 -0.72 21.03 -0.28
CA GLY A 15 -0.05 22.18 -0.86
C GLY A 15 0.35 23.21 0.21
N MET A 16 0.90 24.32 -0.24
CA MET A 16 1.40 25.40 0.61
C MET A 16 1.11 26.75 -0.02
N GLU A 17 0.91 27.73 0.83
CA GLU A 17 0.66 29.11 0.46
C GLU A 17 1.44 29.99 1.44
N GLU A 18 2.47 30.65 0.93
CA GLU A 18 3.21 31.69 1.64
C GLU A 18 2.72 33.06 1.16
N PRO A 19 2.26 33.95 2.07
CA PRO A 19 1.77 35.26 1.68
C PRO A 19 2.79 36.04 0.86
N ASN A 20 2.39 36.49 -0.33
CA ASN A 20 3.19 37.29 -1.27
C ASN A 20 4.45 36.62 -1.86
N GLU A 21 4.62 35.31 -1.71
CA GLU A 21 5.79 34.60 -2.23
C GLU A 21 5.42 33.61 -3.33
N PHE A 22 4.72 32.53 -2.99
CA PHE A 22 4.28 31.52 -3.95
C PHE A 22 3.15 30.64 -3.41
N VAL A 23 2.42 30.03 -4.34
CA VAL A 23 1.43 28.99 -4.06
C VAL A 23 1.89 27.69 -4.69
N ARG A 24 1.95 26.63 -3.90
CA ARG A 24 2.17 25.26 -4.35
C ARG A 24 0.90 24.44 -4.21
N ILE A 25 0.35 24.01 -5.34
CA ILE A 25 -0.87 23.19 -5.37
C ILE A 25 -0.58 21.77 -4.88
N GLY A 26 -1.38 21.29 -3.92
CA GLY A 26 -1.31 19.93 -3.39
C GLY A 26 -2.10 18.91 -4.21
N HIS A 27 -1.92 17.63 -3.91
CA HIS A 27 -2.62 16.54 -4.58
C HIS A 27 -4.14 16.65 -4.47
N LEU A 28 -4.69 16.96 -3.30
CA LEU A 28 -6.16 17.05 -3.12
C LEU A 28 -6.82 18.03 -4.09
N GLU A 29 -6.18 19.17 -4.33
CA GLU A 29 -6.67 20.17 -5.28
C GLU A 29 -6.51 19.68 -6.73
N ARG A 30 -5.38 19.04 -7.06
CA ARG A 30 -5.10 18.51 -8.41
C ARG A 30 -6.06 17.39 -8.84
N ILE A 31 -6.54 16.59 -7.89
CA ILE A 31 -7.42 15.45 -8.17
C ILE A 31 -8.88 15.73 -7.84
N ASN A 32 -9.31 17.00 -7.87
CA ASN A 32 -10.71 17.33 -7.68
C ASN A 32 -11.62 16.52 -8.64
N HIS A 33 -12.73 16.01 -8.10
CA HIS A 33 -13.63 14.97 -8.64
C HIS A 33 -13.00 13.59 -8.87
N GLY A 34 -11.82 13.32 -8.31
CA GLY A 34 -11.08 12.07 -8.41
C GLY A 34 -11.12 11.22 -7.14
N THR A 35 -10.20 10.25 -7.07
CA THR A 35 -10.02 9.36 -5.90
C THR A 35 -8.60 9.46 -5.36
N LEU A 36 -8.47 9.70 -4.06
CA LEU A 36 -7.21 9.68 -3.32
C LEU A 36 -7.05 8.33 -2.62
N ILE A 37 -5.92 7.64 -2.88
CA ILE A 37 -5.50 6.47 -2.11
C ILE A 37 -4.38 6.88 -1.14
N LEU A 38 -4.60 6.70 0.16
CA LEU A 38 -3.62 6.96 1.20
C LEU A 38 -3.07 5.64 1.74
N GLY A 39 -1.76 5.41 1.56
CA GLY A 39 -1.09 4.18 2.00
C GLY A 39 -0.98 4.04 3.53
N SER A 40 -0.80 5.16 4.23
CA SER A 40 -0.63 5.20 5.68
C SER A 40 -1.15 6.53 6.20
N ILE A 41 -2.34 6.52 6.81
CA ILE A 41 -2.95 7.74 7.36
C ILE A 41 -2.21 8.27 8.61
N THR A 42 -1.45 7.40 9.28
CA THR A 42 -0.65 7.73 10.46
C THR A 42 0.64 8.49 10.15
N GLU A 43 1.06 8.51 8.88
CA GLU A 43 2.27 9.20 8.42
C GLU A 43 2.01 10.63 7.95
N LEU A 44 0.76 11.10 8.00
CA LEU A 44 0.46 12.49 7.72
C LEU A 44 1.18 13.42 8.71
N SER A 45 1.50 14.63 8.26
CA SER A 45 2.03 15.68 9.12
C SER A 45 1.10 15.95 10.32
N PRO A 46 1.59 16.52 11.43
CA PRO A 46 0.78 16.73 12.65
C PRO A 46 -0.57 17.43 12.39
N ASP A 47 -0.61 18.38 11.45
CA ASP A 47 -1.83 19.11 11.06
C ASP A 47 -2.69 18.36 10.03
N GLY A 48 -2.13 17.35 9.38
CA GLY A 48 -2.75 16.62 8.28
C GLY A 48 -4.08 15.95 8.69
N PRO A 49 -4.16 15.21 9.81
CA PRO A 49 -5.41 14.62 10.28
C PRO A 49 -6.53 15.65 10.48
N GLN A 50 -6.23 16.82 11.03
CA GLN A 50 -7.22 17.88 11.24
C GLN A 50 -7.72 18.44 9.90
N ARG A 51 -6.81 18.75 8.97
CA ARG A 51 -7.17 19.27 7.64
C ARG A 51 -7.97 18.25 6.84
N LEU A 52 -7.61 16.98 6.92
CA LEU A 52 -8.36 15.89 6.29
C LEU A 52 -9.76 15.76 6.89
N ASN A 53 -9.88 15.87 8.21
CA ASN A 53 -11.18 15.84 8.89
C ASN A 53 -12.06 17.02 8.45
N THR A 54 -11.52 18.24 8.37
CA THR A 54 -12.21 19.42 7.83
C THR A 54 -12.69 19.16 6.40
N ARG A 55 -11.84 18.57 5.56
CA ARG A 55 -12.20 18.19 4.20
C ARG A 55 -13.36 17.21 4.16
N LEU A 56 -13.29 16.13 4.95
CA LEU A 56 -14.34 15.12 5.02
C LEU A 56 -15.66 15.67 5.57
N GLN A 57 -15.60 16.65 6.47
CA GLN A 57 -16.77 17.23 7.12
C GLN A 57 -17.44 18.33 6.29
N HIS A 58 -16.65 19.19 5.64
CA HIS A 58 -17.14 20.43 5.05
C HIS A 58 -16.98 20.53 3.53
N GLY A 59 -16.26 19.60 2.88
CA GLY A 59 -16.03 19.67 1.43
C GLY A 59 -14.96 20.70 1.01
N PHE A 60 -14.21 21.25 1.96
CA PHE A 60 -13.10 22.16 1.67
C PHE A 60 -11.94 21.95 2.65
N PHE A 61 -10.76 22.42 2.26
CA PHE A 61 -9.58 22.48 3.14
C PHE A 61 -8.82 23.79 2.92
N SER A 62 -7.70 23.96 3.62
CA SER A 62 -6.77 25.07 3.40
C SER A 62 -5.36 24.53 3.19
N ARG A 63 -4.58 25.18 2.32
CA ARG A 63 -3.14 24.91 2.14
C ARG A 63 -2.39 25.09 3.45
N LEU A 64 -1.21 24.49 3.56
CA LEU A 64 -0.29 24.78 4.67
C LEU A 64 0.12 26.26 4.59
N GLY A 65 0.12 26.99 5.71
CA GLY A 65 0.37 28.43 5.75
C GLY A 65 -0.81 29.33 5.32
N GLY A 66 -1.69 28.82 4.45
CA GLY A 66 -2.84 29.56 3.94
C GLY A 66 -4.11 29.44 4.80
N VAL A 67 -4.99 30.45 4.68
CA VAL A 67 -6.32 30.50 5.31
C VAL A 67 -7.48 30.42 4.31
N ALA A 68 -7.18 30.48 3.02
CA ALA A 68 -8.17 30.36 1.96
C ALA A 68 -8.88 28.99 2.04
N ARG A 69 -10.21 29.01 1.89
CA ARG A 69 -11.01 27.78 1.76
C ARG A 69 -10.97 27.32 0.31
N ILE A 70 -10.49 26.11 0.10
CA ILE A 70 -10.37 25.47 -1.20
C ILE A 70 -11.42 24.36 -1.28
N PRO A 71 -12.54 24.58 -2.00
CA PRO A 71 -13.51 23.54 -2.26
C PRO A 71 -12.86 22.36 -2.96
N CYS A 72 -13.19 21.15 -2.55
CA CYS A 72 -12.63 19.94 -3.08
C CYS A 72 -13.67 18.84 -2.92
N ASP A 73 -13.91 18.07 -3.97
CA ASP A 73 -14.77 16.90 -4.01
C ASP A 73 -13.93 15.72 -4.49
N VAL A 74 -13.67 14.74 -3.63
CA VAL A 74 -12.65 13.70 -3.79
C VAL A 74 -13.10 12.54 -2.94
N ARG A 75 -13.10 11.36 -3.54
CA ARG A 75 -13.29 10.10 -2.82
C ARG A 75 -11.98 9.71 -2.13
N ILE A 76 -12.04 9.34 -0.86
CA ILE A 76 -10.85 8.97 -0.09
C ILE A 76 -10.90 7.48 0.25
N VAL A 77 -9.82 6.76 -0.07
CA VAL A 77 -9.60 5.36 0.28
C VAL A 77 -8.31 5.28 1.07
N THR A 78 -8.37 4.77 2.30
CA THR A 78 -7.19 4.64 3.15
C THR A 78 -6.82 3.19 3.35
N LEU A 79 -5.55 2.87 3.16
CA LEU A 79 -4.93 1.61 3.53
C LEU A 79 -4.37 1.77 4.96
N ASN A 80 -4.51 0.72 5.77
CA ASN A 80 -3.97 0.74 7.11
C ASN A 80 -3.43 -0.64 7.49
N HIS A 81 -2.18 -0.66 7.92
CA HIS A 81 -1.54 -1.84 8.50
C HIS A 81 -1.58 -1.74 10.04
N GLY A 82 -1.86 -2.84 10.75
CA GLY A 82 -1.74 -2.89 12.22
C GLY A 82 -2.91 -2.32 13.04
N GLY A 83 -3.98 -1.84 12.40
CA GLY A 83 -5.23 -1.44 13.08
C GLY A 83 -5.16 -0.12 13.86
N LEU A 84 -5.87 0.92 13.39
CA LEU A 84 -5.89 2.25 14.02
C LEU A 84 -6.47 2.26 15.45
N GLN A 85 -7.21 1.23 15.84
CA GLN A 85 -7.83 1.11 17.17
C GLN A 85 -6.81 1.16 18.32
N ALA A 86 -5.62 0.59 18.14
CA ALA A 86 -4.56 0.68 19.14
C ALA A 86 -4.05 2.11 19.29
N HIS A 87 -3.84 2.81 18.17
CA HIS A 87 -3.40 4.22 18.16
C HIS A 87 -4.44 5.14 18.79
N ILE A 88 -5.74 4.90 18.57
CA ILE A 88 -6.82 5.65 19.21
C ILE A 88 -6.79 5.46 20.73
N ARG A 89 -6.63 4.23 21.22
CA ARG A 89 -6.52 3.94 22.67
C ARG A 89 -5.31 4.63 23.32
N GLN A 90 -4.25 4.85 22.56
CA GLN A 90 -3.04 5.55 23.00
C GLN A 90 -3.10 7.08 22.80
N ASN A 91 -4.25 7.63 22.39
CA ASN A 91 -4.41 9.05 22.01
C ASN A 91 -3.43 9.52 20.91
N ARG A 92 -2.92 8.59 20.09
CA ARG A 92 -2.02 8.86 18.96
C ARG A 92 -2.76 9.02 17.64
N PHE A 93 -4.06 8.74 17.61
CA PHE A 93 -4.91 8.94 16.44
C PHE A 93 -6.28 9.47 16.87
N ARG A 94 -6.81 10.43 16.10
CA ARG A 94 -8.08 11.06 16.46
C ARG A 94 -9.26 10.15 16.13
N ARG A 95 -10.14 9.96 17.12
CA ARG A 95 -11.34 9.12 16.98
C ARG A 95 -12.32 9.67 15.94
N ASP A 96 -12.52 10.99 15.91
CA ASP A 96 -13.45 11.62 14.96
C ASP A 96 -13.07 11.38 13.49
N LEU A 97 -11.77 11.47 13.16
CA LEU A 97 -11.27 11.13 11.83
C LEU A 97 -11.45 9.64 11.53
N TYR A 98 -11.16 8.76 12.50
CA TYR A 98 -11.35 7.32 12.34
C TYR A 98 -12.81 6.97 12.03
N ASP A 99 -13.76 7.51 12.78
CA ASP A 99 -15.19 7.20 12.63
C ASP A 99 -15.70 7.61 11.23
N ARG A 100 -15.16 8.70 10.66
CA ARG A 100 -15.49 9.11 9.28
C ARG A 100 -14.87 8.20 8.22
N LEU A 101 -13.59 7.86 8.37
CA LEU A 101 -12.88 7.01 7.42
C LEU A 101 -13.39 5.56 7.43
N SER A 102 -13.86 5.08 8.59
CA SER A 102 -14.28 3.70 8.81
C SER A 102 -15.75 3.42 8.46
N THR A 103 -16.41 4.31 7.72
CA THR A 103 -17.78 4.12 7.23
C THR A 103 -17.94 2.84 6.41
N THR A 104 -16.91 2.44 5.65
CA THR A 104 -16.86 1.17 4.93
C THR A 104 -15.47 0.58 5.03
N ILE A 105 -15.37 -0.63 5.59
CA ILE A 105 -14.10 -1.32 5.81
C ILE A 105 -14.03 -2.56 4.93
N ILE A 106 -13.00 -2.65 4.10
CA ILE A 106 -12.67 -3.87 3.36
C ILE A 106 -11.42 -4.48 3.99
N THR A 107 -11.57 -5.68 4.54
CA THR A 107 -10.48 -6.41 5.17
C THR A 107 -9.84 -7.37 4.18
N ALA A 108 -8.62 -7.06 3.73
CA ALA A 108 -7.82 -7.98 2.92
C ALA A 108 -7.30 -9.13 3.80
N LYS A 109 -7.71 -10.36 3.50
CA LYS A 109 -7.23 -11.55 4.21
C LYS A 109 -5.75 -11.82 3.87
N PRO A 110 -4.92 -12.22 4.85
CA PRO A 110 -3.56 -12.64 4.57
C PRO A 110 -3.57 -13.89 3.68
N LEU A 111 -2.52 -14.10 2.88
CA LEU A 111 -2.45 -15.15 1.87
C LEU A 111 -2.64 -16.55 2.47
N ARG A 112 -2.10 -16.80 3.68
CA ARG A 112 -2.33 -18.04 4.45
C ARG A 112 -3.80 -18.38 4.75
N ALA A 113 -4.69 -17.39 4.77
CA ALA A 113 -6.12 -17.58 5.01
C ALA A 113 -6.93 -17.72 3.70
N ARG A 114 -6.23 -17.78 2.56
CA ARG A 114 -6.75 -17.91 1.20
C ARG A 114 -5.76 -18.69 0.33
N SER A 115 -5.35 -19.87 0.81
CA SER A 115 -4.39 -20.72 0.12
C SER A 115 -4.83 -21.12 -1.29
N GLY A 116 -6.14 -21.15 -1.57
CA GLY A 116 -6.67 -21.37 -2.92
C GLY A 116 -6.29 -20.30 -3.96
N ASP A 117 -5.84 -19.11 -3.54
CA ASP A 117 -5.32 -18.09 -4.46
C ASP A 117 -3.88 -18.39 -4.91
N ILE A 118 -3.14 -19.25 -4.20
CA ILE A 118 -1.71 -19.49 -4.42
C ILE A 118 -1.43 -20.11 -5.80
N PRO A 119 -2.15 -21.15 -6.27
CA PRO A 119 -1.92 -21.68 -7.62
C PRO A 119 -2.09 -20.63 -8.71
N LEU A 120 -3.14 -19.80 -8.61
CA LEU A 120 -3.45 -18.76 -9.60
C LEU A 120 -2.41 -17.63 -9.60
N LEU A 121 -1.96 -17.20 -8.42
CA LEU A 121 -0.93 -16.19 -8.29
C LEU A 121 0.43 -16.70 -8.78
N ALA A 122 0.76 -17.97 -8.52
CA ALA A 122 2.03 -18.55 -8.92
C ALA A 122 2.11 -18.64 -10.44
N ASP A 123 1.07 -19.19 -11.08
CA ASP A 123 0.97 -19.23 -12.53
C ASP A 123 1.06 -17.82 -13.14
N TYR A 124 0.28 -16.87 -12.60
CA TYR A 124 0.33 -15.47 -13.08
C TYR A 124 1.75 -14.88 -13.04
N PHE A 125 2.48 -15.03 -11.93
CA PHE A 125 3.84 -14.47 -11.82
C PHE A 125 4.84 -15.19 -12.73
N ILE A 126 4.70 -16.51 -12.88
CA ILE A 126 5.55 -17.29 -13.80
C ILE A 126 5.33 -16.83 -15.25
N GLN A 127 4.07 -16.72 -15.69
CA GLN A 127 3.73 -16.27 -17.05
C GLN A 127 4.21 -14.83 -17.28
N GLN A 128 3.89 -13.91 -16.35
CA GLN A 128 4.28 -12.50 -16.45
C GLN A 128 5.80 -12.34 -16.62
N GLN A 129 6.58 -13.13 -15.88
CA GLN A 129 8.03 -13.06 -15.93
C GLN A 129 8.61 -13.72 -17.18
N ALA A 130 8.06 -14.86 -17.59
CA ALA A 130 8.43 -15.54 -18.83
C ALA A 130 8.19 -14.65 -20.06
N GLU A 131 7.05 -13.96 -20.11
CA GLU A 131 6.73 -12.97 -21.14
C GLU A 131 7.73 -11.80 -21.14
N ARG A 132 8.05 -11.25 -19.97
CA ARG A 132 9.01 -10.14 -19.83
C ARG A 132 10.39 -10.52 -20.37
N ASP A 133 10.82 -11.74 -20.13
CA ASP A 133 12.14 -12.24 -20.51
C ASP A 133 12.17 -12.90 -21.89
N GLN A 134 11.02 -12.97 -22.58
CA GLN A 134 10.83 -13.64 -23.87
C GLN A 134 11.29 -15.11 -23.86
N LYS A 135 10.99 -15.81 -22.76
CA LYS A 135 11.33 -17.22 -22.56
C LYS A 135 10.06 -18.06 -22.38
N PRO A 136 10.12 -19.38 -22.63
CA PRO A 136 9.05 -20.29 -22.24
C PRO A 136 8.83 -20.23 -20.73
N ALA A 137 7.56 -20.27 -20.31
CA ALA A 137 7.21 -20.37 -18.89
C ALA A 137 7.63 -21.75 -18.35
N PRO A 138 8.44 -21.81 -17.27
CA PRO A 138 8.77 -23.08 -16.65
C PRO A 138 7.56 -23.67 -15.92
N GLU A 139 7.55 -24.99 -15.80
CA GLU A 139 6.52 -25.74 -15.09
C GLU A 139 6.75 -25.66 -13.57
N LEU A 140 5.74 -25.19 -12.83
CA LEU A 140 5.70 -25.36 -11.38
C LEU A 140 5.33 -26.80 -11.04
N THR A 141 6.23 -27.53 -10.39
CA THR A 141 5.96 -28.92 -10.02
C THR A 141 4.90 -29.02 -8.93
N SER A 142 4.19 -30.15 -8.87
CA SER A 142 3.16 -30.39 -7.84
C SER A 142 3.72 -30.26 -6.42
N GLU A 143 4.92 -30.80 -6.16
CA GLU A 143 5.61 -30.67 -4.88
C GLU A 143 5.95 -29.20 -4.55
N GLY A 144 6.31 -28.39 -5.55
CA GLY A 144 6.60 -26.97 -5.38
C GLY A 144 5.33 -26.21 -5.01
N LEU A 145 4.25 -26.50 -5.72
CA LEU A 145 2.94 -25.91 -5.44
C LEU A 145 2.41 -26.31 -4.05
N ASP A 146 2.52 -27.57 -3.66
CA ASP A 146 2.10 -28.07 -2.34
C ASP A 146 2.89 -27.39 -1.22
N PHE A 147 4.20 -27.21 -1.42
CA PHE A 147 5.02 -26.45 -0.49
C PHE A 147 4.56 -24.99 -0.40
N MET A 148 4.34 -24.32 -1.53
CA MET A 148 3.85 -22.93 -1.54
C MET A 148 2.51 -22.79 -0.84
N GLN A 149 1.60 -23.76 -0.98
CA GLN A 149 0.29 -23.73 -0.32
C GLN A 149 0.35 -23.86 1.21
N THR A 150 1.39 -24.52 1.74
CA THR A 150 1.57 -24.72 3.19
C THR A 150 2.44 -23.64 3.84
N TYR A 151 3.18 -22.86 3.05
CA TYR A 151 4.04 -21.80 3.56
C TYR A 151 3.21 -20.61 4.12
N PRO A 152 3.61 -19.98 5.25
CA PRO A 152 2.79 -18.97 5.94
C PRO A 152 2.71 -17.60 5.25
N TRP A 153 3.62 -17.31 4.31
CA TRP A 153 3.69 -16.05 3.56
C TRP A 153 3.59 -14.79 4.45
N PRO A 154 4.54 -14.53 5.37
CA PRO A 154 4.52 -13.36 6.26
C PRO A 154 4.29 -12.02 5.52
N SER A 155 4.90 -11.85 4.35
CA SER A 155 4.72 -10.65 3.52
C SER A 155 3.74 -10.84 2.35
N ASN A 156 2.89 -11.88 2.42
CA ASN A 156 1.80 -12.18 1.49
C ASN A 156 2.28 -12.21 0.02
N VAL A 157 1.46 -11.66 -0.88
CA VAL A 157 1.69 -11.60 -2.32
C VAL A 157 3.02 -10.92 -2.67
N ARG A 158 3.50 -9.95 -1.88
CA ARG A 158 4.80 -9.30 -2.11
C ARG A 158 5.95 -10.29 -1.99
N GLN A 159 5.92 -11.16 -0.97
CA GLN A 159 6.96 -12.19 -0.82
C GLN A 159 6.90 -13.18 -1.95
N MET A 160 5.69 -13.61 -2.33
CA MET A 160 5.47 -14.58 -3.39
C MET A 160 5.99 -14.06 -4.74
N HIS A 161 5.68 -12.81 -5.09
CA HIS A 161 6.21 -12.17 -6.30
C HIS A 161 7.74 -12.12 -6.28
N GLY A 162 8.35 -11.61 -5.20
CA GLY A 162 9.81 -11.49 -5.10
C GLY A 162 10.51 -12.86 -5.14
N LEU A 163 9.92 -13.88 -4.52
CA LEU A 163 10.40 -15.25 -4.62
C LEU A 163 10.36 -15.75 -6.06
N MET A 164 9.24 -15.57 -6.77
CA MET A 164 9.14 -16.01 -8.17
C MET A 164 10.17 -15.30 -9.06
N ASP A 165 10.39 -14.00 -8.86
CA ASP A 165 11.46 -13.27 -9.55
C ASP A 165 12.83 -13.93 -9.33
N GLN A 166 13.20 -14.22 -8.08
CA GLN A 166 14.51 -14.80 -7.76
C GLN A 166 14.68 -16.25 -8.23
N VAL A 167 13.63 -17.07 -8.09
CA VAL A 167 13.61 -18.45 -8.57
C VAL A 167 13.82 -18.47 -10.08
N LEU A 168 13.09 -17.64 -10.83
CA LEU A 168 13.17 -17.61 -12.29
C LEU A 168 14.50 -17.06 -12.81
N LEU A 169 15.08 -16.07 -12.12
CA LEU A 169 16.41 -15.54 -12.47
C LEU A 169 17.54 -16.55 -12.29
N SER A 170 17.40 -17.46 -11.32
CA SER A 170 18.41 -18.48 -11.00
C SER A 170 18.10 -19.86 -11.59
N LEU A 171 17.01 -19.98 -12.35
CA LEU A 171 16.55 -21.26 -12.87
C LEU A 171 17.48 -21.74 -14.00
N GLY A 172 18.16 -22.86 -13.76
CA GLY A 172 19.00 -23.53 -14.76
C GLY A 172 18.24 -24.47 -15.70
N GLY A 173 16.92 -24.59 -15.55
CA GLY A 173 16.07 -25.52 -16.31
C GLY A 173 14.66 -24.99 -16.51
N ASP A 174 13.71 -25.87 -16.81
CA ASP A 174 12.32 -25.57 -17.14
C ASP A 174 11.33 -25.96 -16.04
N ARG A 175 11.82 -26.32 -14.84
CA ARG A 175 10.98 -26.81 -13.74
C ARG A 175 11.29 -26.11 -12.43
N ILE A 176 10.27 -25.56 -11.79
CA ILE A 176 10.36 -24.96 -10.46
C ILE A 176 9.97 -26.03 -9.43
N THR A 177 10.97 -26.54 -8.70
CA THR A 177 10.80 -27.57 -7.67
C THR A 177 10.63 -26.99 -6.27
N ALA A 178 10.18 -27.82 -5.32
CA ALA A 178 10.09 -27.42 -3.92
C ALA A 178 11.45 -27.00 -3.34
N ASP A 179 12.54 -27.65 -3.75
CA ASP A 179 13.87 -27.36 -3.24
C ASP A 179 14.42 -26.02 -3.78
N ALA A 180 14.14 -25.71 -5.05
CA ALA A 180 14.45 -24.40 -5.62
C ALA A 180 13.73 -23.28 -4.83
N ILE A 181 12.45 -23.48 -4.50
CA ILE A 181 11.67 -22.53 -3.70
C ILE A 181 12.23 -22.38 -2.29
N LYS A 182 12.54 -23.50 -1.61
CA LYS A 182 13.05 -23.48 -0.22
C LYS A 182 14.38 -22.77 -0.12
N ALA A 183 15.28 -22.95 -1.09
CA ALA A 183 16.59 -22.29 -1.10
C ALA A 183 16.46 -20.76 -1.00
N HIS A 184 15.56 -20.17 -1.79
CA HIS A 184 15.32 -18.72 -1.79
C HIS A 184 14.52 -18.20 -0.59
N LEU A 185 13.72 -19.05 0.07
CA LEU A 185 12.99 -18.66 1.27
C LEU A 185 13.83 -18.74 2.55
N GLN A 186 14.87 -19.58 2.58
CA GLN A 186 15.78 -19.70 3.73
C GLN A 186 16.76 -18.50 3.82
N GLU A 187 17.10 -17.89 2.69
CA GLU A 187 17.95 -16.68 2.65
C GLU A 187 17.23 -15.41 3.10
N ALA A 188 15.89 -15.41 3.11
CA ALA A 188 15.06 -14.26 3.44
C ALA A 188 14.58 -14.21 4.90
N ALA A 189 15.06 -15.12 5.76
CA ALA A 189 14.66 -15.29 7.16
C ALA A 189 15.68 -14.72 8.16
#